data_AF-A0A964MDD8-F1
#
_entry.id   AF-A0A964MDD8-F1
#
_cell.length_a   1.000
_cell.length_b   1.000
_cell.length_c   1.000
_cell.angle_alpha   90.00
_cell.angle_beta   90.00
_cell.angle_gamma   90.00
#
_symmetry.space_group_name_H-M   'P 1'
#
loop_
_entity.id
_entity.type
_entity.pdbx_description
1 polymer ?
#
loop_
_entity_poly.entity_id
_entity_poly.type
_entity_poly.pdbx_seq_one_letter_code
_entity_poly.pdbx_strand_id
1 'polypeptide(L)'
;MEATIEKPDIEAARDVAKRARQELKRVEQELKDAEQQLERAEQEIEQAVDEVQQIEDQLDRQESERKAKSVAILVNEQSVTLPSRSVTGAEIKDAAIRQGVLIQPNFVLQEELANGTSRIVGDSDTVKIHEHSRFTAIAPDDNS
;
A
#
# COMPACT_ATOMS: atom_id res chain seq x y z
N MET A 1 60.20 -55.81 -24.00
CA MET A 1 58.93 -55.90 -23.26
C MET A 1 57.95 -54.96 -23.97
N GLU A 2 57.22 -55.48 -24.96
CA GLU A 2 56.14 -54.72 -25.60
C GLU A 2 54.85 -55.05 -24.83
N ALA A 3 54.26 -54.05 -24.19
CA ALA A 3 52.96 -54.20 -23.56
C ALA A 3 51.89 -54.27 -24.67
N THR A 4 51.43 -55.48 -24.98
CA THR A 4 50.26 -55.69 -25.82
C THR A 4 49.04 -55.22 -25.06
N ILE A 5 48.56 -54.01 -25.36
CA ILE A 5 47.26 -53.54 -24.86
C ILE A 5 46.20 -54.42 -25.53
N GLU A 6 45.51 -55.23 -24.74
CA GLU A 6 44.50 -56.17 -25.23
C GLU A 6 43.29 -55.39 -25.78
N LYS A 7 42.89 -55.69 -27.02
CA LYS A 7 41.71 -55.16 -27.72
C LYS A 7 40.42 -54.96 -26.87
N PRO A 8 40.06 -55.83 -25.90
CA PRO A 8 38.90 -55.60 -25.02
C PRO A 8 38.91 -54.27 -24.25
N ASP A 9 40.07 -53.76 -23.82
CA ASP A 9 40.14 -52.50 -23.06
C ASP A 9 39.81 -51.27 -23.93
N ILE A 10 40.10 -51.34 -25.23
CA ILE A 10 39.83 -50.25 -26.19
C ILE A 10 38.33 -50.16 -26.51
N GLU A 11 37.64 -51.30 -26.60
CA GLU A 11 36.20 -51.36 -26.88
C GLU A 11 35.38 -50.87 -25.68
N ALA A 12 35.74 -51.29 -24.47
CA ALA A 12 35.13 -50.79 -23.23
C ALA A 12 35.32 -49.26 -23.08
N ALA A 13 36.52 -48.75 -23.36
CA ALA A 13 36.80 -47.31 -23.35
C ALA A 13 35.96 -46.54 -24.39
N ARG A 14 35.71 -47.14 -25.56
CA ARG A 14 34.87 -46.53 -26.62
C ARG A 14 33.41 -46.45 -26.20
N ASP A 15 32.88 -47.48 -25.55
CA ASP A 15 31.50 -47.48 -25.06
C ASP A 15 31.29 -46.47 -23.93
N VAL A 16 32.25 -46.35 -23.01
CA VAL A 16 32.26 -45.31 -21.98
C VAL A 16 32.28 -43.92 -22.62
N ALA A 17 33.16 -43.69 -23.60
CA ALA A 17 33.21 -42.41 -24.32
C ALA A 17 31.91 -42.09 -25.07
N LYS A 18 31.23 -43.11 -25.62
CA LYS A 18 29.94 -42.94 -26.29
C LYS A 18 28.84 -42.55 -25.30
N ARG A 19 28.78 -43.19 -24.14
CA ARG A 19 27.82 -42.87 -23.07
C ARG A 19 28.06 -41.47 -22.53
N ALA A 20 29.31 -41.12 -22.21
CA ALA A 20 29.68 -39.79 -21.74
C ALA A 20 29.27 -38.68 -22.74
N ARG A 21 29.44 -38.91 -24.05
CA ARG A 21 28.96 -37.97 -25.09
C ARG A 21 27.44 -37.85 -25.13
N GLN A 22 26.71 -38.94 -24.92
CA GLN A 22 25.25 -38.90 -24.87
C GLN A 22 24.74 -38.13 -23.65
N GLU A 23 25.37 -38.34 -22.49
CA GLU A 23 25.08 -37.61 -21.27
C GLU A 23 25.40 -36.13 -21.40
N LEU A 24 26.56 -35.77 -21.97
CA LEU A 24 26.91 -34.37 -22.25
C LEU A 24 25.87 -33.70 -23.14
N LYS A 25 25.44 -34.34 -24.23
CA LYS A 25 24.41 -33.80 -25.11
C LYS A 25 23.07 -33.60 -24.39
N ARG A 26 22.74 -34.48 -23.45
CA ARG A 26 21.52 -34.35 -22.64
C ARG A 26 21.62 -33.15 -21.69
N VAL A 27 22.74 -33.01 -20.98
CA VAL A 27 22.97 -31.88 -20.07
C VAL A 27 23.01 -30.56 -20.84
N GLU A 28 23.60 -30.52 -22.03
CA GLU A 28 23.57 -29.33 -22.89
C GLU A 28 22.15 -28.91 -23.27
N GLN A 29 21.28 -29.86 -23.58
CA GLN A 29 19.89 -29.57 -23.88
C GLN A 29 19.13 -29.10 -22.64
N GLU A 30 19.33 -29.76 -21.50
CA GLU A 30 18.71 -29.36 -20.23
C GLU A 30 19.18 -27.94 -19.82
N LEU A 31 20.45 -27.59 -20.03
CA LEU A 31 20.98 -26.25 -19.77
C LEU A 31 20.31 -25.21 -20.67
N LYS A 32 20.18 -25.49 -21.97
CA LYS A 32 19.52 -24.60 -22.92
C LYS A 32 18.05 -24.35 -22.55
N ASP A 33 17.35 -25.38 -22.10
CA ASP A 33 15.96 -25.26 -21.69
C ASP A 33 15.85 -24.43 -20.39
N ALA A 34 16.77 -24.63 -19.44
CA ALA A 34 16.85 -23.83 -18.22
C ALA A 34 17.18 -22.35 -18.50
N GLU A 35 18.10 -22.06 -19.43
CA GLU A 35 18.42 -20.70 -19.88
C GLU A 35 17.18 -19.99 -20.45
N GLN A 36 16.37 -20.68 -21.28
CA GLN A 36 15.13 -20.12 -21.80
C GLN A 36 14.08 -19.88 -20.71
N GLN A 37 14.04 -20.73 -19.68
CA GLN A 37 13.16 -20.51 -18.55
C GLN A 37 13.59 -19.30 -17.72
N LEU A 38 14.89 -19.11 -17.52
CA LEU A 38 15.43 -17.93 -16.85
C LEU A 38 15.10 -16.65 -17.62
N GLU A 39 15.29 -16.63 -18.94
CA GLU A 39 14.96 -15.46 -19.78
C GLU A 39 13.47 -15.10 -19.68
N ARG A 40 12.57 -16.10 -19.64
CA ARG A 40 11.14 -15.86 -19.43
C ARG A 40 10.83 -15.32 -18.05
N ALA A 41 11.43 -15.90 -17.02
CA ALA A 41 11.24 -15.43 -15.64
C ALA A 41 11.76 -14.00 -15.46
N GLU A 42 12.88 -13.64 -16.10
CA GLU A 42 13.40 -12.27 -16.09
C GLU A 42 12.42 -11.28 -16.73
N GLN A 43 11.84 -11.62 -17.88
CA GLN A 43 10.81 -10.79 -18.54
C GLN A 43 9.55 -10.65 -17.68
N GLU A 44 9.12 -11.71 -17.01
CA GLU A 44 7.98 -11.66 -16.07
C GLU A 44 8.27 -10.75 -14.88
N ILE A 45 9.49 -10.79 -14.33
CA ILE A 45 9.91 -9.91 -13.24
C ILE A 45 9.94 -8.45 -13.70
N GLU A 46 10.47 -8.16 -14.89
CA GLU A 46 10.49 -6.81 -15.46
C GLU A 46 9.07 -6.25 -15.60
N GLN A 47 8.14 -7.04 -16.14
CA GLN A 47 6.73 -6.66 -16.24
C GLN A 47 6.08 -6.40 -14.87
N ALA A 48 6.36 -7.26 -13.89
CA ALA A 48 5.83 -7.09 -12.54
C ALA A 48 6.39 -5.83 -11.87
N VAL A 49 7.65 -5.48 -12.12
CA VAL A 49 8.25 -4.24 -11.61
C VAL A 49 7.56 -3.01 -12.21
N ASP A 50 7.31 -3.01 -13.52
CA ASP A 50 6.58 -1.93 -14.18
C ASP A 50 5.15 -1.79 -13.66
N GLU A 51 4.46 -2.91 -13.40
CA GLU A 51 3.11 -2.90 -12.82
C GLU A 51 3.11 -2.31 -11.41
N VAL A 52 4.08 -2.71 -10.57
CA VAL A 52 4.23 -2.15 -9.21
C VAL A 52 4.45 -0.64 -9.29
N GLN A 53 5.31 -0.15 -10.18
CA GLN A 53 5.55 1.29 -10.34
C GLN A 53 4.28 2.03 -10.75
N GLN A 54 3.47 1.47 -11.65
CA GLN A 54 2.20 2.07 -12.06
C GLN A 54 1.18 2.11 -10.90
N ILE A 55 1.17 1.09 -10.04
CA ILE A 55 0.32 1.06 -8.85
C ILE A 55 0.74 2.15 -7.86
N GLU A 56 2.03 2.31 -7.61
CA GLU A 56 2.56 3.38 -6.74
C GLU A 56 2.15 4.76 -7.25
N ASP A 57 2.35 5.04 -8.54
CA ASP A 57 1.94 6.30 -9.17
C ASP A 57 0.43 6.57 -9.04
N GLN A 58 -0.40 5.52 -9.16
CA GLN A 58 -1.84 5.64 -8.99
C GLN A 58 -2.23 5.94 -7.53
N LEU A 59 -1.57 5.29 -6.56
CA LEU A 59 -1.79 5.54 -5.14
C LEU A 59 -1.43 6.98 -4.78
N ASP A 60 -0.28 7.47 -5.25
CA ASP A 60 0.15 8.86 -5.01
C ASP A 60 -0.84 9.89 -5.57
N ARG A 61 -1.39 9.62 -6.77
CA ARG A 61 -2.44 10.47 -7.36
C ARG A 61 -3.72 10.42 -6.52
N GLN A 62 -4.17 9.25 -6.11
CA GLN A 62 -5.35 9.10 -5.27
C GLN A 62 -5.19 9.79 -3.91
N GLU A 63 -4.03 9.65 -3.27
CA GLU A 63 -3.74 10.35 -2.02
C GLU A 63 -3.75 11.87 -2.20
N SER A 64 -3.14 12.36 -3.28
CA SER A 64 -3.13 13.79 -3.60
C SER A 64 -4.55 14.32 -3.85
N GLU A 65 -5.38 13.57 -4.56
CA GLU A 65 -6.79 13.91 -4.76
C GLU A 65 -7.60 13.88 -3.46
N ARG A 66 -7.37 12.89 -2.59
CA ARG A 66 -8.01 12.82 -1.27
C ARG A 66 -7.62 14.02 -0.42
N LYS A 67 -6.33 14.37 -0.39
CA LYS A 67 -5.84 15.57 0.30
C LYS A 67 -6.48 16.85 -0.25
N ALA A 68 -6.58 16.98 -1.58
CA ALA A 68 -7.22 18.14 -2.21
C ALA A 68 -8.73 18.26 -1.90
N LYS A 69 -9.41 17.15 -1.63
CA LYS A 69 -10.83 17.11 -1.24
C LYS A 69 -11.05 17.27 0.26
N SER A 70 -10.02 17.00 1.07
CA SER A 70 -10.08 17.11 2.51
C SER A 70 -10.06 18.56 3.00
N VAL A 71 -10.57 18.78 4.22
CA VAL A 71 -10.66 20.10 4.85
C VAL A 71 -10.12 19.98 6.26
N ALA A 72 -9.20 20.87 6.64
CA ALA A 72 -8.72 20.99 8.00
C ALA A 72 -9.62 21.95 8.80
N ILE A 73 -10.18 21.47 9.89
CA ILE A 73 -10.95 22.24 10.87
C ILE A 73 -10.23 22.23 12.22
N LEU A 74 -10.70 23.02 13.17
CA LEU A 74 -10.21 23.02 14.55
C LEU A 74 -11.28 22.44 15.47
N VAL A 75 -10.91 21.44 16.28
CA VAL A 75 -11.74 20.89 17.36
C VAL A 75 -10.95 21.03 18.65
N ASN A 76 -11.45 21.82 19.61
CA ASN A 76 -10.73 22.18 20.85
C ASN A 76 -9.30 22.69 20.57
N GLU A 77 -9.16 23.64 19.63
CA GLU A 77 -7.88 24.21 19.17
C GLU A 77 -6.93 23.22 18.46
N GLN A 78 -7.30 21.95 18.30
CA GLN A 78 -6.50 20.95 17.59
C GLN A 78 -6.99 20.77 16.15
N SER A 79 -6.05 20.70 15.20
CA SER A 79 -6.36 20.50 13.78
C SER A 79 -6.88 19.08 13.52
N VAL A 80 -8.03 18.99 12.85
CA VAL A 80 -8.68 17.73 12.47
C VAL A 80 -8.99 17.78 10.98
N THR A 81 -8.48 16.81 10.23
CA THR A 81 -8.72 16.72 8.79
C THR A 81 -9.94 15.84 8.51
N LEU A 82 -10.88 16.35 7.72
CA LEU A 82 -12.11 15.66 7.31
C LEU A 82 -12.14 15.44 5.79
N PRO A 83 -12.70 14.32 5.30
CA PRO A 83 -12.65 13.96 3.88
C PRO A 83 -13.66 14.73 2.99
N SER A 84 -14.55 15.54 3.58
CA SER A 84 -15.66 16.22 2.90
C SER A 84 -15.92 17.59 3.51
N ARG A 85 -16.48 18.52 2.72
CA ARG A 85 -16.95 19.85 3.16
C ARG A 85 -18.34 19.82 3.81
N SER A 86 -19.02 18.69 3.81
CA SER A 86 -20.34 18.51 4.41
C SER A 86 -20.29 17.25 5.27
N VAL A 87 -20.41 17.42 6.57
CA VAL A 87 -20.26 16.37 7.58
C VAL A 87 -21.27 16.57 8.70
N THR A 88 -21.57 15.51 9.41
CA THR A 88 -22.43 15.52 10.60
C THR A 88 -21.61 15.78 11.87
N GLY A 89 -22.28 16.21 12.94
CA GLY A 89 -21.63 16.34 14.25
C GLY A 89 -20.98 15.03 14.73
N ALA A 90 -21.62 13.88 14.47
CA ALA A 90 -21.05 12.57 14.78
C ALA A 90 -19.74 12.31 14.03
N GLU A 91 -19.70 12.58 12.72
CA GLU A 91 -18.51 12.40 11.90
C GLU A 91 -17.33 13.29 12.33
N ILE A 92 -17.62 14.53 12.76
CA ILE A 92 -16.61 15.44 13.33
C ILE A 92 -16.02 14.84 14.60
N LYS A 93 -16.87 14.36 15.53
CA LYS A 93 -16.41 13.73 16.78
C LYS A 93 -15.56 12.49 16.50
N ASP A 94 -16.04 11.61 15.64
CA ASP A 94 -15.33 10.37 15.28
C ASP A 94 -13.98 10.66 14.61
N ALA A 95 -13.91 11.69 13.76
CA ALA A 95 -12.64 12.11 13.15
C ALA A 95 -11.67 12.72 14.16
N ALA A 96 -12.17 13.54 15.07
CA ALA A 96 -11.38 14.17 16.11
C ALA A 96 -10.81 13.14 17.09
N ILE A 97 -11.63 12.19 17.56
CA ILE A 97 -11.20 11.09 18.44
C ILE A 97 -10.14 10.23 17.76
N ARG A 98 -10.37 9.83 16.50
CA ARG A 98 -9.39 9.03 15.73
C ARG A 98 -8.06 9.76 15.51
N GLN A 99 -8.09 11.09 15.42
CA GLN A 99 -6.92 11.94 15.27
C GLN A 99 -6.31 12.38 16.63
N GLY A 100 -6.81 11.86 17.75
CA GLY A 100 -6.23 12.04 19.08
C GLY A 100 -6.70 13.28 19.83
N VAL A 101 -7.77 13.94 19.39
CA VAL A 101 -8.39 15.04 20.15
C VAL A 101 -9.10 14.46 21.38
N LEU A 102 -8.83 15.05 22.55
CA LEU A 102 -9.36 14.59 23.84
C LEU A 102 -10.83 14.98 24.04
N ILE A 103 -11.73 14.26 23.37
CA ILE A 103 -13.19 14.41 23.49
C ILE A 103 -13.85 13.03 23.57
N GLN A 104 -15.16 12.99 23.82
CA GLN A 104 -15.93 11.75 23.85
C GLN A 104 -17.18 11.83 22.95
N PRO A 105 -17.73 10.68 22.53
CA PRO A 105 -18.94 10.66 21.69
C PRO A 105 -20.17 11.32 22.33
N ASN A 106 -20.24 11.43 23.65
CA ASN A 106 -21.35 12.09 24.36
C ASN A 106 -21.17 13.61 24.54
N PHE A 107 -20.03 14.17 24.10
CA PHE A 107 -19.83 15.62 24.18
C PHE A 107 -20.70 16.33 23.16
N VAL A 108 -21.16 17.53 23.51
CA VAL A 108 -21.93 18.39 22.62
C VAL A 108 -20.96 19.24 21.82
N LEU A 109 -21.12 19.29 20.50
CA LEU A 109 -20.34 20.17 19.65
C LEU A 109 -20.98 21.56 19.57
N GLN A 110 -20.15 22.58 19.68
CA GLN A 110 -20.50 23.97 19.45
C GLN A 110 -19.64 24.51 18.31
N GLU A 111 -20.26 24.92 17.21
CA GLU A 111 -19.60 25.59 16.09
C GLU A 111 -19.49 27.09 16.36
N GLU A 112 -18.30 27.67 16.16
CA GLU A 112 -18.11 29.11 16.11
C GLU A 112 -18.37 29.63 14.68
N LEU A 113 -19.38 30.49 14.53
CA LEU A 113 -19.75 31.10 13.27
C LEU A 113 -18.93 32.37 13.01
N ALA A 114 -18.80 32.76 11.74
CA ALA A 114 -17.98 33.92 11.33
C ALA A 114 -18.41 35.27 11.93
N ASN A 115 -19.64 35.36 12.45
CA ASN A 115 -20.15 36.54 13.16
C ASN A 115 -19.79 36.57 14.66
N GLY A 116 -19.00 35.61 15.14
CA GLY A 116 -18.63 35.45 16.55
C GLY A 116 -19.72 34.85 17.43
N THR A 117 -20.87 34.47 16.87
CA THR A 117 -21.87 33.69 17.59
C THR A 117 -21.56 32.20 17.51
N SER A 118 -22.10 31.41 18.43
CA SER A 118 -21.96 29.96 18.37
C SER A 118 -23.29 29.26 18.25
N ARG A 119 -23.26 28.08 17.63
CA ARG A 119 -24.41 27.19 17.44
C ARG A 119 -24.08 25.79 17.97
N ILE A 120 -25.04 25.16 18.64
CA ILE A 120 -24.96 23.74 18.96
C ILE A 120 -25.19 22.88 17.71
N VAL A 121 -24.34 21.88 17.53
CA VAL A 121 -24.38 20.90 16.44
C VAL A 121 -24.65 19.53 17.03
N GLY A 122 -25.83 18.99 16.72
CA GLY A 122 -26.20 17.63 17.09
C GLY A 122 -25.52 16.58 16.22
N ASP A 123 -25.60 15.32 16.66
CA ASP A 123 -24.92 14.19 16.01
C ASP A 123 -25.39 13.95 14.58
N SER A 124 -26.67 14.22 14.30
CA SER A 124 -27.27 14.10 12.97
C SER A 124 -27.33 15.43 12.21
N ASP A 125 -26.85 16.53 12.80
CA ASP A 125 -26.87 17.83 12.15
C ASP A 125 -25.75 17.90 11.12
N THR A 126 -26.12 18.01 9.84
CA THR A 126 -25.16 18.26 8.77
C THR A 126 -24.73 19.72 8.78
N VAL A 127 -23.41 19.92 8.90
CA VAL A 127 -22.75 21.24 8.85
C VAL A 127 -21.86 21.34 7.63
N LYS A 128 -21.80 22.53 7.04
CA LYS A 128 -20.86 22.85 5.97
C LYS A 128 -19.60 23.42 6.59
N ILE A 129 -18.49 22.71 6.43
CA ILE A 129 -17.21 23.12 6.97
C ILE A 129 -16.34 23.78 5.91
N HIS A 130 -15.53 24.71 6.37
CA HIS A 130 -14.50 25.37 5.60
C HIS A 130 -13.16 25.22 6.32
N GLU A 131 -12.10 25.60 5.63
CA GLU A 131 -10.77 25.64 6.24
C GLU A 131 -10.80 26.58 7.46
N HIS A 132 -10.29 26.09 8.59
CA HIS A 132 -10.33 26.79 9.88
C HIS A 132 -11.72 26.97 10.54
N SER A 133 -12.77 26.27 10.09
CA SER A 133 -13.99 26.14 10.90
C SER A 133 -13.63 25.67 12.31
N ARG A 134 -14.16 26.31 13.36
CA ARG A 134 -13.82 26.00 14.75
C ARG A 134 -15.00 25.38 15.48
N PHE A 135 -14.70 24.30 16.17
CA PHE A 135 -15.64 23.56 17.00
C PHE A 135 -15.07 23.41 18.42
N THR A 136 -15.93 23.58 19.41
CA THR A 136 -15.65 23.29 20.81
C THR A 136 -16.51 22.12 21.24
N ALA A 137 -15.90 21.10 21.81
CA ALA A 137 -16.61 19.97 22.40
C ALA A 137 -16.77 20.20 23.90
N ILE A 138 -18.01 20.27 24.35
CA ILE A 138 -18.39 20.58 25.73
C ILE A 138 -18.85 19.29 26.40
N ALA A 139 -18.28 18.98 27.56
CA ALA A 139 -18.69 17.84 28.36
C ALA A 139 -20.10 18.09 28.94
N PRO A 140 -20.95 17.06 29.08
CA PRO A 140 -22.28 17.23 29.65
C PRO A 140 -22.26 17.76 31.10
N ASP A 141 -21.19 17.51 31.86
CA ASP A 141 -21.03 17.97 33.24
C ASP A 141 -20.73 19.49 33.36
N ASP A 142 -20.16 20.09 32.31
CA ASP A 142 -19.80 21.52 32.27
C ASP A 142 -20.99 22.45 31.92
N ASN A 143 -22.20 21.88 31.77
CA ASN A 143 -23.42 22.60 31.40
C ASN A 143 -24.37 22.87 32.59
N SER A 144 -23.80 22.98 33.81
CA SER A 144 -24.53 23.12 35.09
C SER A 144 -24.59 24.54 35.64
#